data_AF-A0A939BTE6-F1
#
_entry.id   AF-A0A939BTE6-F1
#
_cell.length_a   1.000
_cell.length_b   1.000
_cell.length_c   1.000
_cell.angle_alpha   90.00
_cell.angle_beta   90.00
_cell.angle_gamma   90.00
#
_symmetry.space_group_name_H-M   'P 1'
#
loop_
_entity.id
_entity.type
_entity.pdbx_description
1 polymer ?
#
loop_
_entity_poly.entity_id
_entity_poly.type
_entity_poly.pdbx_seq_one_letter_code
_entity_poly.pdbx_strand_id
1 'polypeptide(L)'
;MILKKGVSKLENQIKTLEEKATNFEIPLPEKPPASEQATIDPEIMEDKFVYRIILKGAQDAIDTHIRAVVETVRNDNIRDLFFQLYNEEVELYNDFIRYGKMKGWAYIAPKYRKS
;
A
#
# COMPACT_ATOMS: atom_id res chain seq x y z
N MET A 1 -1.02 -9.49 13.07
CA MET A 1 0.43 -9.39 12.77
C MET A 1 0.70 -8.77 11.40
N ILE A 2 0.03 -9.18 10.32
CA ILE A 2 0.26 -8.62 8.97
C ILE A 2 -0.03 -7.13 8.88
N LEU A 3 -1.10 -6.64 9.51
CA LEU A 3 -1.43 -5.21 9.56
C LEU A 3 -0.33 -4.38 10.23
N LYS A 4 0.20 -4.84 11.38
CA LYS A 4 1.32 -4.17 12.07
C LYS A 4 2.59 -4.14 11.20
N LYS A 5 2.87 -5.22 10.47
CA LYS A 5 3.99 -5.29 9.53
C LYS A 5 3.82 -4.30 8.37
N GLY A 6 2.58 -4.16 7.85
CA GLY A 6 2.25 -3.16 6.83
C GLY A 6 2.41 -1.73 7.33
N VAL A 7 1.90 -1.41 8.52
CA VAL A 7 2.05 -0.06 9.13
C VAL A 7 3.53 0.30 9.31
N SER A 8 4.35 -0.61 9.84
CA SER A 8 5.77 -0.35 10.01
C SER A 8 6.51 -0.16 8.68
N LYS A 9 6.11 -0.88 7.62
CA LYS A 9 6.64 -0.65 6.27
C LYS A 9 6.28 0.74 5.76
N LEU A 10 5.01 1.15 5.89
CA LEU A 10 4.56 2.48 5.49
C LEU A 10 5.30 3.59 6.25
N GLU A 11 5.53 3.42 7.55
CA GLU A 11 6.32 4.39 8.34
C GLU A 11 7.76 4.53 7.82
N ASN A 12 8.39 3.43 7.41
CA ASN A 12 9.72 3.46 6.81
C ASN A 12 9.70 4.18 5.45
N GLN A 13 8.70 3.90 4.61
CA GLN A 13 8.55 4.55 3.31
C GLN A 13 8.35 6.06 3.46
N ILE A 14 7.51 6.48 4.43
CA ILE A 14 7.32 7.90 4.77
C ILE A 14 8.68 8.53 5.11
N LYS A 15 9.45 7.92 6.01
CA LYS A 15 10.76 8.45 6.41
C LYS A 15 11.71 8.60 5.22
N THR A 16 11.78 7.60 4.33
CA THR A 16 12.62 7.67 3.12
C THR A 16 12.17 8.78 2.17
N LEU A 17 10.86 9.00 2.03
CA LEU A 17 10.32 10.08 1.22
C LEU A 17 10.58 11.46 1.85
N GLU A 18 10.45 11.60 3.17
CA GLU A 18 10.75 12.84 3.90
C GLU A 18 12.23 13.23 3.78
N GLU A 19 13.15 12.25 3.90
CA GLU A 19 14.57 12.44 3.69
C GLU A 19 14.87 12.94 2.27
N LYS A 20 14.24 12.33 1.24
CA LYS A 20 14.40 12.81 -0.15
C LYS A 20 13.76 14.18 -0.37
N ALA A 21 12.58 14.45 0.18
CA ALA A 21 11.92 15.75 0.06
C ALA A 21 12.76 16.89 0.67
N THR A 22 13.40 16.62 1.81
CA THR A 22 14.35 17.55 2.45
C THR A 22 15.55 17.83 1.54
N ASN A 23 16.09 16.80 0.87
CA ASN A 23 17.20 16.96 -0.08
C ASN A 23 16.83 17.78 -1.33
N PHE A 24 15.55 17.80 -1.71
CA PHE A 24 15.04 18.59 -2.84
C PHE A 24 14.41 19.93 -2.41
N GLU A 25 14.52 20.31 -1.12
CA GLU A 25 13.93 21.53 -0.54
C GLU A 25 12.43 21.68 -0.82
N ILE A 26 11.70 20.56 -0.91
CA ILE A 26 10.25 20.56 -1.15
C ILE A 26 9.51 20.72 0.18
N PRO A 27 8.53 21.63 0.29
CA PRO A 27 7.71 21.74 1.50
C PRO A 27 6.91 20.45 1.71
N LEU A 28 7.05 19.84 2.88
CA LEU A 28 6.28 18.66 3.25
C LEU A 28 4.82 19.03 3.51
N PRO A 29 3.85 18.20 3.08
CA PRO A 29 2.45 18.40 3.44
C PRO A 29 2.24 18.24 4.94
N GLU A 30 1.30 18.99 5.51
CA GLU A 30 0.94 18.84 6.93
C GLU A 30 0.43 17.41 7.18
N LYS A 31 1.03 16.74 8.17
CA LYS A 31 0.62 15.39 8.56
C LYS A 31 -0.79 15.46 9.16
N PRO A 32 -1.75 14.63 8.70
CA PRO A 32 -3.07 14.60 9.32
C PRO A 32 -2.96 14.20 10.80
N PRO A 33 -3.87 14.68 11.66
CA PRO A 33 -3.85 14.40 13.09
C PRO A 33 -3.86 12.87 13.33
N ALA A 34 -3.00 12.41 14.24
CA ALA A 34 -2.73 10.98 14.45
C ALA A 34 -3.94 10.16 14.95
N SER A 35 -5.04 10.82 15.34
CA SER A 35 -6.25 10.17 15.82
C SER A 35 -7.44 11.11 15.66
N GLU A 36 -8.20 10.95 14.59
CA GLU A 36 -9.62 11.32 14.62
C GLU A 36 -10.39 10.10 15.13
N GLN A 37 -11.11 10.26 16.25
CA GLN A 37 -12.01 9.22 16.74
C GLN A 37 -13.19 9.11 15.77
N ALA A 38 -13.01 8.36 14.69
CA ALA A 38 -14.10 8.02 13.81
C ALA A 38 -15.07 7.14 14.60
N THR A 39 -16.28 7.64 14.86
CA THR A 39 -17.38 6.88 15.46
C THR A 39 -17.90 5.90 14.42
N ILE A 40 -17.13 4.84 14.16
CA ILE A 40 -17.52 3.77 13.25
C ILE A 40 -18.06 2.65 14.13
N ASP A 41 -19.34 2.33 13.95
CA ASP A 41 -19.96 1.20 14.63
C ASP A 41 -19.20 -0.10 14.29
N PRO A 42 -18.57 -0.77 15.27
CA PRO A 42 -17.77 -1.96 15.02
C PRO A 42 -18.61 -3.14 14.50
N GLU A 43 -19.94 -3.11 14.67
CA GLU A 43 -20.85 -4.11 14.08
C GLU A 43 -20.99 -3.98 12.56
N ILE A 44 -20.75 -2.80 11.98
CA ILE A 44 -20.82 -2.56 10.53
C ILE A 44 -19.50 -2.98 9.85
N MET A 45 -18.40 -3.01 10.59
CA MET A 45 -17.07 -3.26 10.06
C MET A 45 -16.72 -4.75 10.08
N GLU A 46 -17.28 -5.51 9.13
CA GLU A 46 -16.88 -6.90 8.91
C GLU A 46 -15.38 -6.99 8.55
N ASP A 47 -14.65 -7.96 9.13
CA ASP A 47 -13.24 -8.21 8.81
C ASP A 47 -12.98 -8.38 7.29
N LYS A 48 -13.97 -8.92 6.57
CA LYS A 48 -13.96 -9.07 5.11
C LYS A 48 -14.01 -7.73 4.38
N PHE A 49 -14.76 -6.76 4.91
CA PHE A 49 -14.84 -5.41 4.38
C PHE A 49 -13.52 -4.67 4.60
N VAL A 50 -12.94 -4.77 5.81
CA VAL A 50 -11.61 -4.21 6.13
C VAL A 50 -10.53 -4.79 5.22
N TYR A 51 -10.53 -6.11 5.02
CA TYR A 51 -9.61 -6.77 4.10
C TYR A 51 -9.71 -6.23 2.68
N ARG A 52 -10.94 -6.03 2.16
CA ARG A 52 -11.17 -5.49 0.82
C ARG A 52 -10.69 -4.05 0.67
N ILE A 53 -10.92 -3.20 1.67
CA ILE A 53 -10.44 -1.81 1.67
C ILE A 53 -8.92 -1.78 1.60
N ILE A 54 -8.25 -2.57 2.45
CA ILE A 54 -6.78 -2.60 2.50
C ILE A 54 -6.22 -3.16 1.18
N LEU A 55 -6.83 -4.22 0.64
CA LEU A 55 -6.41 -4.80 -0.62
C LEU A 55 -6.53 -3.80 -1.77
N LYS A 56 -7.62 -3.03 -1.80
CA LYS A 56 -7.82 -1.95 -2.77
C LYS A 56 -6.78 -0.85 -2.60
N GLY A 57 -6.54 -0.39 -1.36
CA GLY A 57 -5.52 0.63 -1.09
C GLY A 57 -4.11 0.20 -1.53
N ALA A 58 -3.76 -1.07 -1.35
CA ALA A 58 -2.50 -1.62 -1.86
C ALA A 58 -2.44 -1.62 -3.40
N GLN A 59 -3.53 -1.91 -4.10
CA GLN A 59 -3.59 -1.82 -5.57
C GLN A 59 -3.42 -0.37 -6.04
N ASP A 60 -4.15 0.56 -5.43
CA ASP A 60 -4.06 1.98 -5.76
C ASP A 60 -2.64 2.52 -5.51
N ALA A 61 -1.95 2.04 -4.46
CA ALA A 61 -0.56 2.40 -4.17
C ALA A 61 0.42 1.85 -5.23
N ILE A 62 0.25 0.60 -5.66
CA ILE A 62 1.03 -0.01 -6.75
C ILE A 62 0.89 0.82 -8.04
N ASP A 63 -0.34 1.16 -8.42
CA ASP A 63 -0.65 1.97 -9.61
C ASP A 63 -0.05 3.37 -9.52
N THR A 64 -0.04 3.97 -8.33
CA THR A 64 0.57 5.27 -8.08
C THR A 64 2.09 5.21 -8.23
N HIS A 65 2.75 4.22 -7.62
CA HIS A 65 4.20 4.07 -7.69
C HIS A 65 4.69 3.77 -9.11
N ILE A 66 4.00 2.89 -9.86
CA ILE A 66 4.41 2.60 -11.24
C ILE A 66 4.22 3.82 -12.15
N ARG A 67 3.17 4.61 -11.95
CA ARG A 67 2.97 5.86 -12.67
C ARG A 67 4.09 6.86 -12.37
N ALA A 68 4.48 6.99 -11.10
CA ALA A 68 5.59 7.85 -10.71
C ALA A 68 6.93 7.42 -11.35
N VAL A 69 7.18 6.11 -11.49
CA VAL A 69 8.36 5.59 -12.23
C VAL A 69 8.33 6.00 -13.70
N VAL A 70 7.17 5.96 -14.34
CA VAL A 70 7.00 6.31 -15.77
C VAL A 70 7.14 7.82 -16.01
N GLU A 71 6.60 8.63 -15.10
CA GLU A 71 6.68 10.10 -15.18
C GLU A 71 8.07 10.64 -14.84
N THR A 72 8.82 9.93 -13.99
CA THR A 72 10.19 10.31 -13.61
C THR A 72 11.19 9.86 -14.67
N VAL A 73 11.30 10.63 -15.74
CA VAL A 73 12.21 10.33 -16.87
C VAL A 73 13.61 10.93 -16.69
N ARG A 74 13.74 12.02 -15.92
CA ARG A 74 14.96 12.85 -15.90
C ARG A 74 15.95 12.51 -14.78
N ASN A 75 15.50 11.86 -13.72
CA ASN A 75 16.32 11.58 -12.54
C ASN A 75 16.28 10.10 -12.20
N ASP A 76 17.33 9.37 -12.59
CA ASP A 76 17.45 7.93 -12.36
C ASP A 76 17.44 7.58 -10.86
N ASN A 77 18.02 8.41 -9.99
CA ASN A 77 18.01 8.17 -8.54
C ASN A 77 16.62 8.27 -7.89
N ILE A 78 15.73 9.08 -8.46
CA ILE A 78 14.33 9.18 -8.01
C ILE A 78 13.54 8.01 -8.60
N ARG A 79 13.79 7.69 -9.87
CA ARG A 79 13.15 6.57 -10.55
C ARG A 79 13.45 5.23 -9.85
N ASP A 80 14.69 4.99 -9.46
CA ASP A 80 15.10 3.80 -8.72
C ASP A 80 14.43 3.71 -7.35
N LEU A 81 14.26 4.84 -6.65
CA LEU A 81 13.51 4.87 -5.39
C LEU A 81 12.06 4.45 -5.61
N PHE A 82 11.36 5.03 -6.58
CA PHE A 82 9.97 4.66 -6.85
C PHE A 82 9.85 3.19 -7.26
N PHE A 83 10.84 2.66 -7.98
CA PHE A 83 10.88 1.25 -8.35
C PHE A 83 11.10 0.34 -7.13
N GLN A 84 11.92 0.75 -6.16
CA GLN A 84 12.07 0.03 -4.89
C GLN A 84 10.77 0.03 -4.09
N LEU A 85 10.12 1.19 -3.93
CA LEU A 85 8.81 1.33 -3.26
C LEU A 85 7.74 0.46 -3.93
N TYR A 86 7.71 0.44 -5.27
CA TYR A 86 6.81 -0.43 -6.03
C TYR A 86 7.04 -1.92 -5.71
N ASN A 87 8.28 -2.39 -5.70
CA ASN A 87 8.58 -3.80 -5.40
C ASN A 87 8.15 -4.18 -3.98
N GLU A 88 8.40 -3.31 -3.00
CA GLU A 88 7.96 -3.54 -1.62
C GLU A 88 6.45 -3.66 -1.48
N GLU A 89 5.69 -2.86 -2.24
CA GLU A 89 4.23 -2.92 -2.25
C GLU A 89 3.70 -4.17 -2.95
N VAL A 90 4.32 -4.60 -4.04
CA VAL A 90 3.96 -5.85 -4.71
C VAL A 90 4.18 -7.06 -3.79
N GLU A 91 5.27 -7.06 -3.02
CA GLU A 91 5.50 -8.11 -2.01
C GLU A 91 4.43 -8.08 -0.90
N LEU A 92 4.10 -6.89 -0.39
CA LEU A 92 3.05 -6.72 0.61
C LEU A 92 1.71 -7.23 0.09
N TYR A 93 1.34 -6.83 -1.13
CA TYR A 93 0.14 -7.28 -1.82
C TYR A 93 0.08 -8.81 -1.96
N ASN A 94 1.19 -9.44 -2.35
CA ASN A 94 1.28 -10.90 -2.42
C ASN A 94 1.05 -11.57 -1.05
N ASP A 95 1.63 -11.03 0.02
CA ASP A 95 1.40 -11.50 1.38
C ASP A 95 -0.08 -11.34 1.80
N PHE A 96 -0.73 -10.22 1.43
CA PHE A 96 -2.17 -10.01 1.65
C PHE A 96 -3.05 -10.98 0.86
N ILE A 97 -2.69 -11.31 -0.38
CA ILE A 97 -3.41 -12.32 -1.17
C ILE A 97 -3.26 -13.72 -0.56
N ARG A 98 -2.06 -14.08 -0.09
CA ARG A 98 -1.83 -15.34 0.63
C ARG A 98 -2.70 -15.41 1.89
N TYR A 99 -2.74 -14.33 2.66
CA TYR A 99 -3.60 -14.23 3.84
C TYR A 99 -5.09 -14.36 3.52
N GLY A 100 -5.57 -13.67 2.47
CA GLY A 100 -6.95 -13.76 2.01
C GLY A 100 -7.34 -15.16 1.52
N LYS A 101 -6.42 -15.88 0.87
CA LYS A 101 -6.62 -17.28 0.47
C LYS A 101 -6.72 -18.20 1.69
N MET A 102 -5.85 -18.04 2.69
CA MET A 102 -5.88 -18.82 3.93
C MET A 102 -7.18 -18.61 4.73
N LYS A 103 -7.72 -17.39 4.72
CA LYS A 103 -8.97 -17.05 5.41
C LYS A 103 -10.24 -17.32 4.60
N GLY A 104 -10.13 -17.71 3.33
CA GLY A 104 -11.28 -17.90 2.43
C GLY A 104 -12.00 -16.59 2.04
N TRP A 105 -11.34 -15.44 2.24
CA TRP A 105 -11.89 -14.10 1.97
C TRP A 105 -11.51 -13.58 0.58
N ALA A 106 -10.46 -14.14 -0.02
CA ALA A 106 -10.09 -13.86 -1.40
C ALA A 106 -11.18 -14.38 -2.35
N TYR A 107 -11.62 -13.54 -3.28
CA TYR A 107 -12.57 -13.93 -4.32
C TYR A 107 -11.87 -14.97 -5.22
N ILE A 108 -12.16 -16.25 -5.00
CA ILE A 108 -11.65 -17.31 -5.86
C ILE A 108 -12.43 -17.18 -7.16
N ALA A 109 -11.85 -16.55 -8.17
CA ALA A 109 -12.40 -16.60 -9.52
C ALA A 109 -12.61 -18.09 -9.89
N PRO A 110 -13.76 -18.47 -10.48
CA PRO A 110 -14.04 -19.86 -10.79
C PRO A 110 -12.88 -20.42 -11.61
N LYS A 111 -12.28 -21.52 -11.12
CA LYS A 111 -11.18 -22.19 -11.84
C LYS A 111 -11.71 -22.54 -13.22
N TYR A 112 -11.11 -21.97 -14.26
CA TYR A 112 -11.43 -22.31 -15.62
C TYR A 112 -11.11 -23.80 -15.80
N ARG A 113 -12.15 -24.63 -15.88
CA ARG A 113 -12.01 -26.05 -16.22
C ARG A 113 -11.61 -26.07 -17.68
N LYS A 114 -10.32 -26.28 -17.97
CA LYS A 114 -9.90 -26.65 -19.32
C LYS A 114 -10.64 -27.95 -19.66
N SER A 115 -11.55 -27.86 -20.63
CA SER A 115 -12.09 -29.00 -21.35
C SER A 115 -11.00 -29.66 -22.17
#